data_AF-T0TFV4-F1
#
_entry.id   AF-T0TFV4-F1
#
_cell.length_a   1.000
_cell.length_b   1.000
_cell.length_c   1.000
_cell.angle_alpha   90.00
_cell.angle_beta   90.00
_cell.angle_gamma   90.00
#
_symmetry.space_group_name_H-M   'P 1'
#
loop_
_entity.id
_entity.type
_entity.pdbx_description
1 polymer ?
#
loop_
_entity_poly.entity_id
_entity_poly.type
_entity_poly.pdbx_seq_one_letter_code
_entity_poly.pdbx_strand_id
1 'polypeptide(L)'
;MGVQTVLRFNSILVIFKLAVLVIFIALGLTAINTNNWSDFAPYGFGQIYGGKVGIVAGASLMFFAFLGFESISMAADETKEPQRKIPQGIFASIGLTTLLYILVTLVLTGTVHYSKLNTADVVPFVLRSIGFPLVGNIVSVVVIFTLVTVCISMMFALSRVIYNISCDGLLPKLFQELTPKSKVPKKATIFVGIVTMLFSGIFPLEILALLVNIVTLAYLILLAFGVIKLRKDFGEPKEGEFKTPWVPVLPILSIIVCLSLMTQCKLETWISFIVAFIIGSLIYFGFGYRHSQFGKETEEEK
;
A
#
# COMPACT_ATOMS: atom_id res chain seq x y z
N MET A 1 2.22 16.90 21.24
CA MET A 1 0.80 16.88 20.82
C MET A 1 0.20 15.58 21.32
N GLY A 2 -0.95 15.60 21.99
CA GLY A 2 -1.57 14.38 22.51
C GLY A 2 -2.03 13.45 21.38
N VAL A 3 -1.94 12.13 21.59
CA VAL A 3 -2.33 11.10 20.60
C VAL A 3 -3.76 11.36 20.08
N GLN A 4 -4.69 11.75 20.96
CA GLN A 4 -6.07 12.08 20.58
C GLN A 4 -6.19 13.31 19.65
N THR A 5 -5.34 14.32 19.81
CA THR A 5 -5.31 15.50 18.93
C THR A 5 -4.77 15.12 17.55
N VAL A 6 -3.76 14.25 17.50
CA VAL A 6 -3.19 13.73 16.25
C VAL A 6 -4.21 12.86 15.51
N LEU A 7 -4.95 11.99 16.21
CA LEU A 7 -6.01 11.15 15.63
C LEU A 7 -7.18 11.98 15.08
N ARG A 8 -7.61 13.03 15.79
CA ARG A 8 -8.65 13.95 15.30
C ARG A 8 -8.20 14.71 14.06
N PHE A 9 -6.95 15.18 14.04
CA PHE A 9 -6.38 15.86 12.88
C PHE A 9 -6.31 14.94 11.66
N ASN A 10 -5.86 13.69 11.84
CA ASN A 10 -5.84 12.70 10.76
C ASN A 10 -7.25 12.41 10.22
N SER A 11 -8.24 12.29 11.11
CA SER A 11 -9.64 12.07 10.71
C SER A 11 -10.19 13.21 9.84
N ILE A 12 -9.86 14.47 10.19
CA ILE A 12 -10.24 15.64 9.38
C ILE A 12 -9.60 15.57 7.99
N LEU A 13 -8.32 15.20 7.90
CA LEU A 13 -7.64 15.03 6.61
C LEU A 13 -8.31 13.95 5.76
N VAL A 14 -8.70 12.82 6.35
CA VAL A 14 -9.42 11.75 5.63
C VAL A 14 -10.76 12.26 5.11
N ILE A 15 -11.55 12.96 5.93
CA ILE A 15 -12.83 13.56 5.50
C ILE A 15 -12.61 14.49 4.31
N PHE A 16 -11.57 15.31 4.34
CA PHE A 16 -11.25 16.21 3.25
C PHE A 16 -10.86 15.48 1.96
N LYS A 17 -10.07 14.40 2.05
CA LYS A 17 -9.74 13.53 0.91
C LYS A 17 -11.00 12.90 0.30
N LEU A 18 -11.89 12.38 1.14
CA LEU A 18 -13.14 11.78 0.69
C LEU A 18 -14.08 12.82 0.06
N ALA A 19 -14.18 14.01 0.65
CA ALA A 19 -15.00 15.09 0.11
C ALA A 19 -14.59 15.47 -1.32
N VAL A 20 -13.29 15.56 -1.58
CA VAL A 20 -12.77 15.80 -2.93
C VAL A 20 -13.18 14.71 -3.92
N LEU A 21 -13.09 13.44 -3.54
CA LEU A 21 -13.52 12.33 -4.39
C LEU A 21 -15.02 12.35 -4.64
N VAL A 22 -15.83 12.64 -3.62
CA VAL A 22 -17.29 12.76 -3.75
C VAL A 22 -17.68 13.91 -4.66
N ILE A 23 -17.03 15.08 -4.53
CA ILE A 23 -17.25 16.23 -5.44
C ILE A 23 -16.89 15.84 -6.87
N PHE A 24 -15.75 15.18 -7.07
CA PHE A 24 -15.35 14.70 -8.39
C PHE A 24 -16.38 13.75 -9.00
N ILE A 25 -16.83 12.75 -8.24
CA ILE A 25 -17.84 11.79 -8.69
C ILE A 25 -19.14 12.52 -9.04
N ALA A 26 -19.64 13.39 -8.16
CA ALA A 26 -20.90 14.10 -8.35
C ALA A 26 -20.88 14.99 -9.61
N LEU A 27 -19.81 15.77 -9.81
CA LEU A 27 -19.68 16.65 -10.98
C LEU A 27 -19.44 15.84 -12.25
N GLY A 28 -18.57 14.84 -12.19
CA GLY A 28 -18.23 14.03 -13.36
C GLY A 28 -19.38 13.15 -13.87
N LEU A 29 -20.27 12.67 -12.98
CA LEU A 29 -21.48 11.94 -13.38
C LEU A 29 -22.38 12.76 -14.32
N THR A 30 -22.38 14.09 -14.21
CA THR A 30 -23.20 14.96 -15.08
C THR A 30 -22.67 15.09 -16.51
N ALA A 31 -21.41 14.70 -16.74
CA ALA A 31 -20.71 14.86 -18.02
C ALA A 31 -20.35 13.51 -18.67
N ILE A 32 -20.96 12.40 -18.24
CA ILE A 32 -20.69 11.08 -18.82
C ILE A 32 -21.22 11.01 -20.24
N ASN A 33 -20.35 10.60 -21.16
CA ASN A 33 -20.68 10.23 -22.52
C ASN A 33 -20.40 8.73 -22.72
N THR A 34 -21.47 7.94 -22.87
CA THR A 34 -21.38 6.48 -23.02
C THR A 34 -20.61 6.05 -24.26
N ASN A 35 -20.44 6.91 -25.26
CA ASN A 35 -19.63 6.61 -26.44
C ASN A 35 -18.15 6.39 -26.08
N ASN A 36 -17.67 6.95 -24.97
CA ASN A 36 -16.31 6.70 -24.49
C ASN A 36 -16.08 5.24 -24.06
N TRP A 37 -17.14 4.45 -23.85
CA TRP A 37 -17.08 3.02 -23.52
C TRP A 37 -17.43 2.10 -24.69
N SER A 38 -17.63 2.66 -25.90
CA SER A 38 -17.96 1.87 -27.09
C SER A 38 -16.88 0.82 -27.41
N ASP A 39 -15.61 1.16 -27.17
CA ASP A 39 -14.49 0.22 -27.14
C ASP A 39 -14.04 0.00 -25.69
N PHE A 40 -14.76 -0.89 -24.97
CA PHE A 40 -14.54 -1.12 -23.54
C PHE A 40 -13.18 -1.77 -23.23
N ALA A 41 -12.70 -2.63 -24.13
CA ALA A 41 -11.46 -3.39 -23.95
C ALA A 41 -10.58 -3.30 -25.22
N PRO A 42 -10.06 -2.10 -25.55
CA PRO A 42 -9.29 -1.86 -26.78
C PRO A 42 -8.00 -2.70 -26.84
N TYR A 43 -7.44 -3.00 -25.66
CA TYR A 43 -6.27 -3.86 -25.49
C TYR A 43 -6.63 -5.31 -25.13
N GLY A 44 -7.92 -5.66 -25.20
CA GLY A 44 -8.49 -6.94 -24.78
C GLY A 44 -8.40 -7.19 -23.27
N PHE A 45 -8.82 -8.39 -22.86
CA PHE A 45 -8.64 -8.85 -21.48
C PHE A 45 -7.15 -9.09 -21.14
N GLY A 46 -6.30 -9.21 -22.16
CA GLY A 46 -4.90 -9.63 -22.05
C GLY A 46 -4.78 -11.16 -22.10
N GLN A 47 -3.54 -11.66 -22.28
CA GLN A 47 -3.24 -13.08 -22.07
C GLN A 47 -3.23 -13.38 -20.57
N ILE A 48 -3.84 -14.51 -20.17
CA ILE A 48 -3.89 -14.99 -18.78
C ILE A 48 -2.47 -15.13 -18.19
N TYR A 49 -1.47 -15.39 -19.04
CA TYR A 49 -0.06 -15.41 -18.68
C TYR A 49 0.75 -14.63 -19.72
N GLY A 50 1.55 -13.64 -19.27
CA GLY A 50 2.54 -12.96 -20.12
C GLY A 50 2.02 -11.86 -21.05
N GLY A 51 0.79 -11.38 -20.84
CA GLY A 51 0.22 -10.28 -21.62
C GLY A 51 0.88 -8.93 -21.32
N LYS A 52 1.48 -8.29 -22.33
CA LYS A 52 2.10 -6.95 -22.19
C LYS A 52 1.10 -5.80 -22.06
N VAL A 53 -0.16 -6.00 -22.47
CA VAL A 53 -1.23 -5.01 -22.50
C VAL A 53 -2.58 -5.70 -22.26
N GLY A 54 -3.56 -4.99 -21.68
CA GLY A 54 -4.91 -5.48 -21.41
C GLY A 54 -5.33 -5.34 -19.95
N ILE A 55 -6.55 -5.79 -19.65
CA ILE A 55 -7.18 -5.63 -18.32
C ILE A 55 -6.36 -6.28 -17.21
N VAL A 56 -5.87 -7.51 -17.38
CA VAL A 56 -5.13 -8.22 -16.33
C VAL A 56 -3.78 -7.57 -16.04
N ALA A 57 -3.08 -7.07 -17.07
CA ALA A 57 -1.84 -6.32 -16.89
C ALA A 57 -2.09 -4.97 -16.18
N GLY A 58 -3.16 -4.27 -16.55
CA GLY A 58 -3.62 -3.05 -15.87
C GLY A 58 -3.97 -3.30 -14.40
N ALA A 59 -4.61 -4.43 -14.09
CA ALA A 59 -4.94 -4.82 -12.71
C ALA A 59 -3.68 -5.05 -11.86
N SER A 60 -2.64 -5.69 -12.40
CA SER A 60 -1.36 -5.84 -11.71
C SER A 60 -0.68 -4.50 -11.43
N LEU A 61 -0.73 -3.54 -12.36
CA LEU A 61 -0.20 -2.19 -12.15
C LEU A 61 -1.02 -1.42 -11.09
N MET A 62 -2.35 -1.47 -11.20
CA MET A 62 -3.28 -0.78 -10.31
C MET A 62 -3.34 -1.37 -8.90
N PHE A 63 -2.79 -2.57 -8.68
CA PHE A 63 -2.66 -3.16 -7.34
C PHE A 63 -1.99 -2.20 -6.34
N PHE A 64 -1.06 -1.36 -6.82
CA PHE A 64 -0.40 -0.32 -6.03
C PHE A 64 -1.39 0.59 -5.30
N ALA A 65 -2.53 0.89 -5.93
CA ALA A 65 -3.55 1.77 -5.34
C ALA A 65 -4.22 1.15 -4.11
N PHE A 66 -4.22 -0.18 -3.98
CA PHE A 66 -4.81 -0.88 -2.83
C PHE A 66 -3.87 -1.01 -1.63
N LEU A 67 -2.62 -0.56 -1.74
CA LEU A 67 -1.67 -0.61 -0.65
C LEU A 67 -2.05 0.33 0.50
N GLY A 68 -1.76 -0.08 1.72
CA GLY A 68 -1.96 0.72 2.93
C GLY A 68 -2.95 0.12 3.93
N PHE A 69 -3.71 -0.92 3.59
CA PHE A 69 -4.58 -1.60 4.57
C PHE A 69 -3.78 -2.26 5.69
N GLU A 70 -2.53 -2.66 5.43
CA GLU A 70 -1.61 -3.23 6.41
C GLU A 70 -1.29 -2.26 7.56
N SER A 71 -1.35 -0.95 7.32
CA SER A 71 -1.10 0.06 8.34
C SER A 71 -2.11 0.02 9.49
N ILE A 72 -3.32 -0.52 9.25
CA ILE A 72 -4.34 -0.67 10.29
C ILE A 72 -3.83 -1.62 11.38
N SER A 73 -3.11 -2.68 10.99
CA SER A 73 -2.56 -3.65 11.94
C SER A 73 -1.49 -3.06 12.86
N MET A 74 -0.80 -1.99 12.43
CA MET A 74 0.20 -1.29 13.26
C MET A 74 -0.44 -0.52 14.42
N ALA A 75 -1.73 -0.21 14.34
CA ALA A 75 -2.48 0.44 15.41
C ALA A 75 -3.13 -0.56 16.39
N ALA A 76 -2.77 -1.85 16.32
CA ALA A 76 -3.32 -2.88 17.20
C ALA A 76 -3.13 -2.53 18.68
N ASP A 77 -1.95 -2.02 19.06
CA ASP A 77 -1.62 -1.65 20.45
C ASP A 77 -2.44 -0.46 20.97
N GLU A 78 -2.95 0.39 20.07
CA GLU A 78 -3.74 1.58 20.39
C GLU A 78 -5.25 1.33 20.24
N THR A 79 -5.66 0.15 19.78
CA THR A 79 -7.04 -0.20 19.45
C THR A 79 -7.73 -0.94 20.60
N LYS A 80 -8.93 -0.49 20.99
CA LYS A 80 -9.78 -1.25 21.91
C LYS A 80 -10.34 -2.48 21.19
N GLU A 81 -10.20 -3.66 21.78
CA GLU A 81 -10.62 -4.96 21.20
C GLU A 81 -10.00 -5.22 19.81
N PRO A 82 -8.65 -5.26 19.70
CA PRO A 82 -7.97 -5.36 18.41
C PRO A 82 -8.36 -6.61 17.63
N GLN A 83 -8.67 -7.72 18.31
CA GLN A 83 -9.07 -8.99 17.70
C GLN A 83 -10.32 -8.88 16.80
N ARG A 84 -11.22 -7.92 17.10
CA ARG A 84 -12.46 -7.68 16.33
C ARG A 84 -12.39 -6.41 15.50
N LYS A 85 -11.81 -5.34 16.06
CA LYS A 85 -11.80 -4.02 15.42
C LYS A 85 -10.79 -3.90 14.28
N ILE A 86 -9.63 -4.57 14.38
CA ILE A 86 -8.63 -4.54 13.31
C ILE A 86 -9.18 -5.23 12.03
N PRO A 87 -9.74 -6.46 12.09
CA PRO A 87 -10.36 -7.07 10.91
C PRO A 87 -11.52 -6.25 10.34
N GLN A 88 -12.42 -5.73 11.18
CA GLN A 88 -13.52 -4.86 10.74
C GLN A 88 -13.00 -3.61 10.02
N GLY A 89 -11.94 -3.00 10.55
CA GLY A 89 -11.27 -1.86 9.93
C GLY A 89 -10.71 -2.19 8.56
N ILE A 90 -10.00 -3.32 8.41
CA ILE A 90 -9.42 -3.78 7.14
C ILE A 90 -10.51 -4.02 6.09
N PHE A 91 -11.57 -4.77 6.43
CA PHE A 91 -12.65 -5.04 5.46
C PHE A 91 -13.42 -3.77 5.08
N ALA A 92 -13.73 -2.91 6.05
CA ALA A 92 -14.43 -1.65 5.79
C ALA A 92 -13.58 -0.70 4.92
N SER A 93 -12.27 -0.58 5.21
CA SER A 93 -11.38 0.28 4.43
C SER A 93 -11.22 -0.23 2.99
N ILE A 94 -10.97 -1.53 2.81
CA ILE A 94 -10.82 -2.12 1.48
C ILE A 94 -12.13 -2.01 0.71
N GLY A 95 -13.28 -2.33 1.31
CA GLY A 95 -14.59 -2.24 0.66
C GLY A 95 -14.93 -0.81 0.22
N LEU A 96 -14.76 0.16 1.13
CA LEU A 96 -15.00 1.57 0.81
C LEU A 96 -14.07 2.07 -0.30
N THR A 97 -12.78 1.73 -0.23
CA THR A 97 -11.79 2.15 -1.22
C THR A 97 -12.06 1.52 -2.59
N THR A 98 -12.41 0.23 -2.61
CA THR A 98 -12.81 -0.49 -3.84
C THR A 98 -13.99 0.20 -4.51
N LEU A 99 -15.05 0.53 -3.74
CA LEU A 99 -16.22 1.22 -4.25
C LEU A 99 -15.85 2.58 -4.86
N LEU A 100 -15.05 3.38 -4.14
CA LEU A 100 -14.60 4.68 -4.62
C LEU A 100 -13.77 4.57 -5.89
N TYR A 101 -12.87 3.59 -5.97
CA TYR A 101 -12.06 3.37 -7.18
C TYR A 101 -12.92 2.98 -8.38
N ILE A 102 -13.90 2.09 -8.21
CA ILE A 102 -14.85 1.75 -9.28
C ILE A 102 -15.59 3.00 -9.75
N LEU A 103 -16.14 3.80 -8.84
CA LEU A 103 -16.89 5.02 -9.17
C LEU A 103 -16.01 6.06 -9.87
N VAL A 104 -14.80 6.31 -9.35
CA VAL A 104 -13.84 7.25 -9.92
C VAL A 104 -13.42 6.80 -11.32
N THR A 105 -13.07 5.53 -11.52
CA THR A 105 -12.66 5.00 -12.83
C THR A 105 -13.79 5.04 -13.85
N LEU A 106 -15.03 4.73 -13.44
CA LEU A 106 -16.21 4.88 -14.30
C LEU A 106 -16.38 6.34 -14.71
N VAL A 107 -16.33 7.28 -13.77
CA VAL A 107 -16.48 8.71 -14.08
C VAL A 107 -15.33 9.21 -14.97
N LEU A 108 -14.08 8.83 -14.70
CA LEU A 108 -12.91 9.22 -15.50
C LEU A 108 -13.05 8.77 -16.96
N THR A 109 -13.30 7.48 -17.17
CA THR A 109 -13.40 6.89 -18.51
C THR A 109 -14.69 7.26 -19.23
N GLY A 110 -15.78 7.52 -18.49
CA GLY A 110 -17.06 7.95 -19.04
C GLY A 110 -17.05 9.42 -19.49
N THR A 111 -16.29 10.28 -18.83
CA THR A 111 -16.21 11.72 -19.17
C THR A 111 -15.20 12.00 -20.28
N VAL A 112 -14.03 11.36 -20.24
CA VAL A 112 -12.94 11.59 -21.19
C VAL A 112 -12.44 10.26 -21.76
N HIS A 113 -12.30 10.20 -23.08
CA HIS A 113 -11.77 9.04 -23.78
C HIS A 113 -10.39 8.62 -23.22
N TYR A 114 -10.19 7.32 -23.00
CA TYR A 114 -9.04 6.77 -22.26
C TYR A 114 -7.68 7.22 -22.80
N SER A 115 -7.58 7.46 -24.11
CA SER A 115 -6.36 7.93 -24.77
C SER A 115 -5.86 9.30 -24.30
N LYS A 116 -6.72 10.11 -23.68
CA LYS A 116 -6.39 11.43 -23.14
C LYS A 116 -6.18 11.44 -21.62
N LEU A 117 -6.34 10.30 -20.95
CA LEU A 117 -6.21 10.22 -19.48
C LEU A 117 -4.76 10.09 -19.00
N ASN A 118 -3.79 9.94 -19.91
CA ASN A 118 -2.37 9.91 -19.54
C ASN A 118 -1.83 11.32 -19.24
N THR A 119 -2.21 11.84 -18.08
CA THR A 119 -1.83 13.17 -17.59
C THR A 119 -1.35 13.07 -16.13
N ALA A 120 -0.50 14.00 -15.70
CA ALA A 120 0.03 14.00 -14.34
C ALA A 120 -1.06 14.20 -13.25
N ASP A 121 -2.14 14.91 -13.57
CA ASP A 121 -3.23 15.25 -12.63
C ASP A 121 -4.62 14.91 -13.21
N VAL A 122 -4.86 13.62 -13.46
CA VAL A 122 -6.06 13.12 -14.19
C VAL A 122 -7.39 13.63 -13.63
N VAL A 123 -7.58 13.62 -12.31
CA VAL A 123 -8.84 14.05 -11.67
C VAL A 123 -9.09 15.56 -11.84
N PRO A 124 -8.16 16.46 -11.46
CA PRO A 124 -8.24 17.88 -11.82
C PRO A 124 -8.41 18.15 -13.32
N PHE A 125 -7.68 17.41 -14.16
CA PHE A 125 -7.74 17.55 -15.61
C PHE A 125 -9.15 17.29 -16.15
N VAL A 126 -9.79 16.20 -15.70
CA VAL A 126 -11.17 15.89 -16.09
C VAL A 126 -12.11 17.00 -15.65
N LEU A 127 -12.04 17.49 -14.41
CA LEU A 127 -12.89 18.59 -13.92
C LEU A 127 -12.73 19.87 -14.77
N ARG A 128 -11.50 20.21 -15.17
CA ARG A 128 -11.25 21.32 -16.09
C ARG A 128 -11.87 21.07 -17.46
N SER A 129 -11.77 19.84 -17.98
CA SER A 129 -12.29 19.48 -19.31
C SER A 129 -13.82 19.50 -19.41
N ILE A 130 -14.53 19.25 -18.30
CA ILE A 130 -16.01 19.23 -18.26
C ILE A 130 -16.63 20.58 -17.85
N GLY A 131 -15.84 21.67 -17.84
CA GLY A 131 -16.34 23.02 -17.60
C GLY A 131 -16.28 23.51 -16.14
N PHE A 132 -15.62 22.79 -15.23
CA PHE A 132 -15.44 23.20 -13.84
C PHE A 132 -13.96 23.54 -13.49
N PRO A 133 -13.34 24.53 -14.14
CA PRO A 133 -11.90 24.77 -13.98
C PRO A 133 -11.50 25.24 -12.58
N LEU A 134 -12.34 26.05 -11.93
CA LEU A 134 -12.11 26.49 -10.54
C LEU A 134 -12.10 25.30 -9.57
N VAL A 135 -13.05 24.37 -9.73
CA VAL A 135 -13.11 23.16 -8.90
C VAL A 135 -11.89 22.28 -9.16
N GLY A 136 -11.52 22.07 -10.42
CA GLY A 136 -10.31 21.33 -10.78
C GLY A 136 -9.05 21.90 -10.14
N ASN A 137 -8.88 23.23 -10.14
CA ASN A 137 -7.73 23.89 -9.51
C ASN A 137 -7.73 23.74 -7.99
N ILE A 138 -8.88 23.90 -7.32
CA ILE A 138 -9.01 23.68 -5.88
C ILE A 138 -8.63 22.23 -5.55
N VAL A 139 -9.19 21.26 -6.28
CA VAL A 139 -8.90 19.84 -6.10
C VAL A 139 -7.41 19.56 -6.28
N SER A 140 -6.75 20.16 -7.29
CA SER A 140 -5.30 20.02 -7.48
C SER A 140 -4.50 20.47 -6.26
N VAL A 141 -4.84 21.62 -5.66
CA VAL A 141 -4.18 22.11 -4.44
C VAL A 141 -4.39 21.13 -3.28
N VAL A 142 -5.62 20.65 -3.10
CA VAL A 142 -5.94 19.67 -2.04
C VAL A 142 -5.16 18.37 -2.21
N VAL A 143 -5.04 17.87 -3.45
CA VAL A 143 -4.28 16.67 -3.76
C VAL A 143 -2.79 16.86 -3.43
N ILE A 144 -2.20 18.03 -3.75
CA ILE A 144 -0.81 18.33 -3.40
C ILE A 144 -0.59 18.27 -1.88
N PHE A 145 -1.42 18.96 -1.10
CA PHE A 145 -1.33 18.91 0.37
C PHE A 145 -1.52 17.48 0.90
N THR A 146 -2.46 16.74 0.33
CA THR A 146 -2.70 15.34 0.65
C THR A 146 -1.46 14.48 0.40
N LEU A 147 -0.82 14.61 -0.76
CA LEU A 147 0.37 13.84 -1.10
C LEU A 147 1.53 14.15 -0.15
N VAL A 148 1.76 15.41 0.19
CA VAL A 148 2.79 15.81 1.17
C VAL A 148 2.54 15.13 2.52
N THR A 149 1.30 15.12 3.01
CA THR A 149 0.97 14.45 4.29
C THR A 149 1.21 12.94 4.24
N VAL A 150 0.90 12.29 3.11
CA VAL A 150 1.13 10.84 2.92
C VAL A 150 2.64 10.55 2.92
N CYS A 151 3.45 11.34 2.21
CA CYS A 151 4.90 11.19 2.20
C CYS A 151 5.49 11.32 3.61
N ILE A 152 5.10 12.34 4.38
CA ILE A 152 5.56 12.52 5.76
C ILE A 152 5.17 11.32 6.63
N SER A 153 3.92 10.86 6.52
CA SER A 153 3.41 9.72 7.30
C SER A 153 4.17 8.44 6.99
N MET A 154 4.45 8.16 5.71
CA MET A 154 5.17 6.96 5.30
C MET A 154 6.65 7.01 5.68
N MET A 155 7.31 8.16 5.54
CA MET A 155 8.69 8.33 6.00
C MET A 155 8.82 8.11 7.51
N PHE A 156 7.84 8.60 8.28
CA PHE A 156 7.78 8.38 9.72
C PHE A 156 7.59 6.90 10.08
N ALA A 157 6.64 6.22 9.42
CA ALA A 157 6.39 4.80 9.62
C ALA A 157 7.63 3.95 9.29
N LEU A 158 8.26 4.20 8.14
CA LEU A 158 9.48 3.49 7.72
C LEU A 158 10.65 3.71 8.69
N SER A 159 10.80 4.94 9.22
CA SER A 159 11.82 5.23 10.24
C SER A 159 11.65 4.38 11.50
N ARG A 160 10.40 4.14 11.93
CA ARG A 160 10.09 3.29 13.08
C ARG A 160 10.33 1.81 12.80
N VAL A 161 9.99 1.34 11.60
CA VAL A 161 10.28 -0.04 11.19
C VAL A 161 11.79 -0.30 11.24
N ILE A 162 12.61 0.61 10.70
CA ILE A 162 14.08 0.48 10.76
C ILE A 162 14.60 0.51 12.20
N TYR A 163 14.03 1.36 13.05
CA TYR A 163 14.35 1.39 14.49
C TYR A 163 14.03 0.04 15.16
N ASN A 164 12.83 -0.51 14.95
CA ASN A 164 12.42 -1.79 15.55
C ASN A 164 13.30 -2.95 15.08
N ILE A 165 13.53 -3.07 13.77
CA ILE A 165 14.42 -4.09 13.19
C ILE A 165 15.84 -3.95 13.76
N SER A 166 16.29 -2.72 14.01
CA SER A 166 17.58 -2.48 14.66
C SER A 166 17.57 -2.89 16.13
N CYS A 167 16.50 -2.65 16.88
CA CYS A 167 16.35 -3.15 18.25
C CYS A 167 16.41 -4.68 18.34
N ASP A 168 15.85 -5.38 17.34
CA ASP A 168 15.93 -6.84 17.21
C ASP A 168 17.35 -7.37 16.88
N GLY A 169 18.32 -6.45 16.68
CA GLY A 169 19.71 -6.74 16.36
C GLY A 169 19.96 -7.07 14.89
N LEU A 170 18.94 -6.97 14.03
CA LEU A 170 19.03 -7.30 12.60
C LEU A 170 19.65 -6.16 11.77
N LEU A 171 19.71 -4.94 12.31
CA LEU A 171 20.35 -3.78 11.70
C LEU A 171 21.30 -3.06 12.68
N PRO A 172 22.29 -2.28 12.20
CA PRO A 172 23.27 -1.61 13.05
C PRO A 172 22.64 -0.75 14.16
N LYS A 173 23.19 -0.83 15.38
CA LYS A 173 22.71 -0.12 16.58
C LYS A 173 22.61 1.41 16.41
N LEU A 174 23.25 1.97 15.38
CA LEU A 174 23.15 3.39 15.02
C LEU A 174 21.70 3.88 14.87
N PHE A 175 20.78 3.00 14.46
CA PHE A 175 19.38 3.35 14.27
C PHE A 175 18.53 3.32 15.54
N GLN A 176 19.06 2.83 16.67
CA GLN A 176 18.36 2.72 17.96
C GLN A 176 18.29 4.04 18.75
N GLU A 177 18.95 5.11 18.28
CA GLU A 177 19.02 6.36 19.02
C GLU A 177 17.73 7.18 18.89
N LEU A 178 17.01 7.34 20.00
CA LEU A 178 15.81 8.16 20.09
C LEU A 178 16.11 9.58 20.58
N THR A 179 15.39 10.55 20.00
CA THR A 179 15.47 11.95 20.46
C THR A 179 14.83 12.09 21.85
N PRO A 180 15.46 12.78 22.83
CA PRO A 180 15.00 12.80 24.23
C PRO A 180 13.60 13.39 24.44
N LYS A 181 13.19 14.37 23.63
CA LYS A 181 11.85 15.01 23.75
C LYS A 181 10.75 14.33 22.94
N SER A 182 11.04 13.92 21.70
CA SER A 182 10.03 13.45 20.75
C SER A 182 9.95 11.92 20.64
N LYS A 183 10.94 11.20 21.20
CA LYS A 183 11.10 9.74 21.04
C LYS A 183 11.06 9.28 19.57
N VAL A 184 11.63 10.10 18.67
CA VAL A 184 11.75 9.82 17.24
C VAL A 184 13.18 9.34 16.93
N PRO A 185 13.36 8.26 16.14
CA PRO A 185 14.68 7.74 15.77
C PRO A 185 15.35 8.64 14.72
N LYS A 186 16.07 9.67 15.17
CA LYS A 186 16.60 10.75 14.30
C LYS A 186 17.47 10.23 13.16
N LYS A 187 18.39 9.31 13.46
CA LYS A 187 19.33 8.75 12.49
C LYS A 187 18.64 7.89 11.45
N ALA A 188 17.64 7.10 11.85
CA ALA A 188 16.79 6.34 10.93
C ALA A 188 15.99 7.28 10.02
N THR A 189 15.43 8.37 10.56
CA THR A 189 14.67 9.35 9.77
C THR A 189 15.54 10.07 8.74
N ILE A 190 16.76 10.49 9.11
CA ILE A 190 17.69 11.10 8.16
C ILE A 190 18.07 10.10 7.07
N PHE A 191 18.39 8.85 7.44
CA PHE A 191 18.71 7.80 6.49
C PHE A 191 17.58 7.53 5.50
N VAL A 192 16.35 7.34 5.99
CA VAL A 192 15.15 7.18 5.17
C VAL A 192 14.94 8.37 4.24
N GLY A 193 15.11 9.60 4.75
CA GLY A 193 14.97 10.82 3.95
C GLY A 193 15.97 10.89 2.81
N ILE A 194 17.24 10.61 3.06
CA ILE A 194 18.29 10.62 2.04
C ILE A 194 18.01 9.55 0.97
N VAL A 195 17.69 8.31 1.40
CA VAL A 195 17.39 7.22 0.47
C VAL A 195 16.14 7.54 -0.37
N THR A 196 15.06 8.00 0.26
CA THR A 196 13.82 8.36 -0.45
C THR A 196 14.05 9.51 -1.44
N MET A 197 14.82 10.53 -1.05
CA MET A 197 15.16 11.66 -1.92
C MET A 197 15.94 11.20 -3.16
N LEU A 198 16.94 10.32 -2.98
CA LEU A 198 17.71 9.76 -4.10
C LEU A 198 16.82 8.93 -5.03
N PHE A 199 16.03 8.01 -4.49
CA PHE A 199 15.18 7.14 -5.29
C PHE A 199 14.10 7.93 -6.04
N SER A 200 13.47 8.92 -5.39
CA SER A 200 12.46 9.78 -6.00
C SER A 200 13.02 10.70 -7.09
N GLY A 201 14.31 11.05 -7.04
CA GLY A 201 14.96 11.89 -8.05
C GLY A 201 15.50 11.12 -9.26
N ILE A 202 15.84 9.83 -9.08
CA ILE A 202 16.50 9.01 -10.11
C ILE A 202 15.50 8.14 -10.86
N PHE A 203 14.50 7.56 -10.17
CA PHE A 203 13.61 6.56 -10.74
C PHE A 203 12.21 7.13 -11.01
N PRO A 204 11.62 6.82 -12.19
CA PRO A 204 10.24 7.21 -12.48
C PRO A 204 9.26 6.45 -11.58
N LEU A 205 8.12 7.09 -11.28
CA LEU A 205 7.09 6.56 -10.41
C LEU A 205 6.58 5.18 -10.87
N GLU A 206 6.46 4.95 -12.18
CA GLU A 206 5.99 3.68 -12.74
C GLU A 206 6.87 2.50 -12.31
N ILE A 207 8.20 2.66 -12.38
CA ILE A 207 9.15 1.60 -12.00
C ILE A 207 9.09 1.36 -10.48
N LEU A 208 8.99 2.43 -9.69
CA LEU A 208 8.86 2.33 -8.24
C LEU A 208 7.55 1.62 -7.84
N ALA A 209 6.44 1.97 -8.48
CA ALA A 209 5.14 1.33 -8.23
C ALA A 209 5.17 -0.16 -8.59
N LEU A 210 5.78 -0.52 -9.73
CA LEU A 210 5.96 -1.93 -10.13
C LEU A 210 6.82 -2.71 -9.12
N LEU A 211 7.90 -2.10 -8.62
CA LEU A 211 8.76 -2.71 -7.60
C LEU A 211 8.00 -2.95 -6.29
N VAL A 212 7.24 -1.95 -5.84
CA VAL A 212 6.43 -2.09 -4.62
C VAL A 212 5.37 -3.17 -4.82
N ASN A 213 4.71 -3.26 -5.98
CA ASN A 213 3.70 -4.28 -6.25
C ASN A 213 4.25 -5.70 -6.14
N ILE A 214 5.37 -6.00 -6.81
CA ILE A 214 5.93 -7.36 -6.78
C ILE A 214 6.35 -7.77 -5.36
N VAL A 215 6.92 -6.83 -4.59
CA VAL A 215 7.33 -7.08 -3.20
C VAL A 215 6.12 -7.31 -2.31
N THR A 216 5.08 -6.49 -2.42
CA THR A 216 3.86 -6.68 -1.63
C THR A 216 3.15 -7.97 -1.99
N LEU A 217 3.04 -8.32 -3.27
CA LEU A 217 2.44 -9.59 -3.68
C LEU A 217 3.20 -10.79 -3.10
N ALA A 218 4.54 -10.77 -3.14
CA ALA A 218 5.37 -11.80 -2.50
C ALA A 218 5.15 -11.86 -0.98
N TYR A 219 5.05 -10.70 -0.32
CA TYR A 219 4.73 -10.61 1.10
C TYR A 219 3.34 -11.21 1.43
N LEU A 220 2.32 -10.93 0.62
CA LEU A 220 0.98 -11.49 0.81
C LEU A 220 0.94 -13.01 0.62
N ILE A 221 1.74 -13.54 -0.32
CA ILE A 221 1.94 -14.99 -0.47
C ILE A 221 2.53 -15.58 0.82
N LEU A 222 3.57 -14.96 1.38
CA LEU A 222 4.18 -15.39 2.63
C LEU A 222 3.19 -15.34 3.81
N LEU A 223 2.37 -14.29 3.91
CA LEU A 223 1.31 -14.22 4.93
C LEU A 223 0.26 -15.32 4.76
N ALA A 224 -0.17 -15.61 3.54
CA ALA A 224 -1.13 -16.68 3.26
C ALA A 224 -0.57 -18.05 3.65
N PHE A 225 0.70 -18.34 3.33
CA PHE A 225 1.40 -19.51 3.84
C PHE A 225 1.49 -19.51 5.38
N GLY A 226 1.77 -18.36 5.97
CA GLY A 226 1.78 -18.16 7.42
C GLY A 226 0.45 -18.54 8.07
N VAL A 227 -0.69 -18.17 7.50
CA VAL A 227 -2.02 -18.55 7.99
C VAL A 227 -2.24 -20.07 7.92
N ILE A 228 -1.85 -20.72 6.81
CA ILE A 228 -1.98 -22.19 6.67
C ILE A 228 -1.11 -22.89 7.73
N LYS A 229 0.14 -22.45 7.90
CA LYS A 229 1.06 -23.03 8.88
C LYS A 229 0.59 -22.77 10.32
N LEU A 230 0.15 -21.56 10.63
CA LEU A 230 -0.38 -21.19 11.95
C LEU A 230 -1.56 -22.09 12.35
N ARG A 231 -2.46 -22.40 11.40
CA ARG A 231 -3.61 -23.26 11.64
C ARG A 231 -3.23 -24.73 11.81
N LYS A 232 -2.16 -25.17 11.13
CA LYS A 232 -1.62 -26.53 11.29
C LYS A 232 -0.91 -26.71 12.64
N ASP A 233 -0.16 -25.70 13.08
CA ASP A 233 0.69 -25.79 14.27
C ASP A 233 -0.07 -25.47 15.57
N PHE A 234 -1.02 -24.53 15.53
CA PHE A 234 -1.74 -24.04 16.72
C PHE A 234 -3.27 -24.27 16.69
N GLY A 235 -3.81 -24.81 15.59
CA GLY A 235 -5.24 -25.08 15.45
C GLY A 235 -6.12 -23.86 15.16
N GLU A 236 -7.38 -23.98 15.53
CA GLU A 236 -8.41 -22.94 15.32
C GLU A 236 -8.20 -21.73 16.26
N PRO A 237 -8.58 -20.51 15.83
CA PRO A 237 -8.41 -19.32 16.65
C PRO A 237 -9.34 -19.36 17.87
N LYS A 238 -8.96 -18.64 18.94
CA LYS A 238 -9.71 -18.64 20.21
C LYS A 238 -11.05 -17.94 20.07
N GLU A 239 -11.96 -18.18 21.03
CA GLU A 239 -13.24 -17.47 21.08
C GLU A 239 -13.04 -15.95 21.12
N GLY A 240 -13.67 -15.24 20.18
CA GLY A 240 -13.56 -13.78 20.05
C GLY A 240 -12.51 -13.29 19.06
N GLU A 241 -11.60 -14.15 18.60
CA GLU A 241 -10.64 -13.84 17.53
C GLU A 241 -11.27 -13.99 16.14
N PHE A 242 -10.76 -13.23 15.17
CA PHE A 242 -11.21 -13.37 13.79
C PHE A 242 -10.74 -14.70 13.19
N LYS A 243 -11.70 -15.44 12.62
CA LYS A 243 -11.47 -16.69 11.91
C LYS A 243 -11.57 -16.48 10.41
N THR A 244 -10.45 -16.67 9.72
CA THR A 244 -10.43 -16.73 8.26
C THR A 244 -11.33 -17.88 7.78
N PRO A 245 -12.34 -17.61 6.93
CA PRO A 245 -13.21 -18.66 6.43
C PRO A 245 -12.44 -19.58 5.46
N TRP A 246 -12.84 -20.86 5.42
CA TRP A 246 -12.36 -21.87 4.47
C TRP A 246 -10.82 -22.01 4.40
N VAL A 247 -10.13 -22.08 5.53
CA VAL A 247 -8.73 -22.52 5.54
C VAL A 247 -8.68 -24.03 5.23
N PRO A 248 -7.83 -24.50 4.30
CA PRO A 248 -6.76 -23.79 3.59
C PRO A 248 -7.14 -23.23 2.21
N VAL A 249 -8.37 -23.45 1.74
CA VAL A 249 -8.83 -23.06 0.38
C VAL A 249 -8.66 -21.57 0.11
N LEU A 250 -9.11 -20.70 1.02
CA LEU A 250 -9.03 -19.25 0.80
C LEU A 250 -7.59 -18.73 0.78
N PRO A 251 -6.69 -19.12 1.72
CA PRO A 251 -5.26 -18.83 1.60
C PRO A 251 -4.62 -19.34 0.31
N ILE A 252 -4.95 -20.55 -0.16
CA ILE A 252 -4.43 -21.10 -1.41
C ILE A 252 -4.91 -20.26 -2.60
N LEU A 253 -6.18 -19.87 -2.64
CA LEU A 253 -6.71 -18.99 -3.67
C LEU A 253 -6.00 -17.64 -3.70
N SER A 254 -5.72 -17.06 -2.53
CA SER A 254 -4.93 -15.83 -2.41
C SER A 254 -3.53 -15.98 -3.00
N ILE A 255 -2.85 -17.10 -2.73
CA ILE A 255 -1.53 -17.41 -3.31
C ILE A 255 -1.63 -17.49 -4.84
N ILE A 256 -2.62 -18.20 -5.37
CA ILE A 256 -2.82 -18.35 -6.82
C ILE A 256 -3.05 -16.99 -7.49
N VAL A 257 -3.91 -16.14 -6.91
CA VAL A 257 -4.18 -14.79 -7.44
C VAL A 257 -2.93 -13.92 -7.39
N CYS A 258 -2.19 -13.92 -6.26
CA CYS A 258 -0.97 -13.14 -6.14
C CYS A 258 0.11 -13.59 -7.14
N LEU A 259 0.31 -14.90 -7.29
CA LEU A 259 1.23 -15.46 -8.28
C LEU A 259 0.81 -15.10 -9.70
N SER A 260 -0.48 -15.19 -10.02
CA SER A 260 -1.01 -14.80 -11.32
C SER A 260 -0.76 -13.31 -11.63
N LEU A 261 -0.87 -12.41 -10.64
CA LEU A 261 -0.55 -11.00 -10.83
C LEU A 261 0.97 -10.77 -10.96
N MET A 262 1.80 -11.52 -10.22
CA MET A 262 3.26 -11.46 -10.35
C MET A 262 3.75 -11.93 -11.73
N THR A 263 3.08 -12.90 -12.36
CA THR A 263 3.44 -13.34 -13.73
C THR A 263 3.18 -12.27 -14.80
N GLN A 264 2.41 -11.24 -14.50
CA GLN A 264 2.16 -10.12 -15.42
C GLN A 264 3.22 -9.01 -15.30
N CYS A 265 4.10 -9.07 -14.28
CA CYS A 265 5.18 -8.12 -14.12
C CYS A 265 6.26 -8.32 -15.19
N LYS A 266 6.89 -7.22 -15.61
CA LYS A 266 8.00 -7.24 -16.57
C LYS A 266 9.22 -7.98 -15.99
N LEU A 267 10.07 -8.52 -16.86
CA LEU A 267 11.31 -9.19 -16.45
C LEU A 267 12.22 -8.27 -15.61
N GLU A 268 12.26 -6.98 -15.93
CA GLU A 268 13.00 -5.97 -15.16
C GLU A 268 12.57 -5.94 -13.68
N THR A 269 11.25 -6.00 -13.42
CA THR A 269 10.68 -6.03 -12.06
C THR A 269 11.08 -7.30 -11.31
N TRP A 270 11.12 -8.44 -12.00
CA TRP A 270 11.60 -9.71 -11.44
C TRP A 270 13.08 -9.66 -11.09
N ILE A 271 13.92 -9.10 -11.97
CA ILE A 271 15.34 -8.93 -11.70
C ILE A 271 15.53 -8.04 -10.47
N SER A 272 14.85 -6.90 -10.39
CA SER A 272 14.94 -6.01 -9.22
C SER A 272 14.48 -6.69 -7.93
N PHE A 273 13.40 -7.49 -7.99
CA PHE A 273 12.93 -8.27 -6.85
C PHE A 273 13.97 -9.29 -6.37
N ILE A 274 14.55 -10.07 -7.29
CA ILE A 274 15.58 -11.07 -6.96
C ILE A 274 16.85 -10.39 -6.40
N VAL A 275 17.29 -9.29 -7.01
CA VAL A 275 18.44 -8.52 -6.52
C VAL A 275 18.17 -7.99 -5.11
N ALA A 276 17.00 -7.39 -4.85
CA ALA A 276 16.62 -6.91 -3.53
C ALA A 276 16.57 -8.06 -2.49
N PHE A 277 16.03 -9.23 -2.88
CA PHE A 277 15.98 -10.41 -2.04
C PHE A 277 17.39 -10.94 -1.70
N ILE A 278 18.29 -10.97 -2.68
CA ILE A 278 19.70 -11.37 -2.49
C ILE A 278 20.40 -10.38 -1.55
N ILE A 279 20.25 -9.07 -1.77
CA ILE A 279 20.85 -8.04 -0.90
C ILE A 279 20.33 -8.20 0.53
N GLY A 280 19.01 -8.34 0.72
CA GLY A 280 18.40 -8.57 2.04
C GLY A 280 18.94 -9.84 2.71
N SER A 281 19.06 -10.93 1.95
CA SER A 281 19.62 -12.20 2.43
C SER A 281 21.09 -12.05 2.83
N LEU A 282 21.91 -11.34 2.05
CA LEU A 282 23.31 -11.07 2.37
C LEU A 282 23.46 -10.22 3.64
N ILE A 283 22.61 -9.19 3.81
CA ILE A 283 22.58 -8.39 5.05
C ILE A 283 22.19 -9.28 6.24
N TYR A 284 21.18 -10.13 6.08
CA TYR A 284 20.75 -11.05 7.11
C TYR A 284 21.86 -12.05 7.48
N PHE A 285 22.42 -12.81 6.55
CA PHE A 285 23.45 -13.81 6.88
C PHE A 285 24.80 -13.19 7.27
N GLY A 286 25.15 -12.03 6.71
CA GLY A 286 26.41 -11.33 7.00
C GLY A 286 26.40 -10.60 8.35
N PHE A 287 25.29 -9.97 8.71
CA PHE A 287 25.17 -9.16 9.93
C PHE A 287 24.07 -9.66 10.87
N GLY A 288 22.84 -9.77 10.36
CA GLY A 288 21.65 -10.03 11.17
C GLY A 288 21.69 -11.36 11.95
N TYR A 289 22.12 -12.45 11.34
CA TYR A 289 22.17 -13.78 11.95
C TYR A 289 23.09 -13.83 13.18
N ARG A 290 24.21 -13.09 13.15
CA ARG A 290 25.16 -13.04 14.27
C ARG A 290 24.75 -12.10 15.40
N HIS A 291 23.95 -11.08 15.09
CA HIS A 291 23.57 -10.02 16.03
C HIS A 291 22.10 -10.11 16.47
N SER A 292 21.34 -11.05 15.91
CA SER A 292 19.95 -11.26 16.25
C SER A 292 19.80 -11.58 17.74
N GLN A 293 18.87 -10.86 18.37
CA GLN A 293 18.48 -11.09 19.76
C GLN A 293 17.28 -12.05 19.87
N PHE A 294 16.70 -12.44 18.72
CA PHE A 294 15.60 -13.41 18.65
C PHE A 294 16.07 -14.76 19.20
N GLY A 295 15.45 -15.20 20.29
CA GLY A 295 15.70 -16.50 20.92
C GLY A 295 16.51 -16.46 22.22
N LYS A 296 17.26 -15.39 22.50
CA LYS A 296 18.07 -15.29 23.74
C LYS A 296 17.23 -15.03 25.00
N GLU A 297 16.10 -14.32 24.90
CA GLU A 297 15.17 -14.14 26.03
C GLU A 297 14.53 -15.46 26.48
N THR A 298 14.36 -16.43 25.59
CA THR A 298 13.81 -17.76 25.93
C THR A 298 14.75 -18.62 26.76
N GLU A 299 16.04 -18.29 26.86
CA GLU A 299 17.02 -18.99 27.69
C GLU A 299 17.17 -18.37 29.09
N GLU A 300 16.80 -17.11 29.28
CA GLU A 300 16.85 -16.46 30.61
C GLU A 300 15.58 -16.70 31.46
N GLU A 301 14.48 -17.14 30.86
CA GLU A 301 13.23 -17.53 31.56
C GLU A 301 13.07 -19.05 31.79
N LYS A 302 14.12 -19.86 31.57
CA LYS A 302 14.16 -21.29 31.91
C LYS A 302 15.14 -21.58 33.05
#